data_AF-W1XNR6-F1
#
_entry.id   AF-W1XNR6-F1
#
_cell.length_a   1.000
_cell.length_b   1.000
_cell.length_c   1.000
_cell.angle_alpha   90.00
_cell.angle_beta   90.00
_cell.angle_gamma   90.00
#
_symmetry.space_group_name_H-M   'P 1'
#
loop_
_entity.id
_entity.type
_entity.pdbx_description
1 polymer ?
#
loop_
_entity_poly.entity_id
_entity_poly.type
_entity_poly.pdbx_seq_one_letter_code
_entity_poly.pdbx_strand_id
1 'polypeptide(L)'
;PQTTGTLTLLPVALRESVTAGQLAIENGHYVVETLARACDGCLNGEFAALITGPVHKGVINDAGIPFTGHTEFFEERSQAKKVVMMLATEELRVALATTH
;
A
#
# COMPACT_ATOMS: atom_id res chain seq x y z
N PRO A 1 -16.40 7.74 17.20
CA PRO A 1 -15.22 7.04 17.78
C PRO A 1 -15.38 5.53 17.63
N GLN A 2 -14.33 4.83 17.20
CA GLN A 2 -14.35 3.39 17.04
C GLN A 2 -14.18 2.68 18.39
N THR A 3 -14.86 1.55 18.60
CA THR A 3 -14.79 0.79 19.84
C THR A 3 -13.64 -0.20 19.81
N THR A 4 -13.02 -0.46 20.97
CA THR A 4 -11.96 -1.48 21.11
C THR A 4 -12.44 -2.85 20.61
N GLY A 5 -11.59 -3.54 19.85
CA GLY A 5 -11.92 -4.83 19.25
C GLY A 5 -12.73 -4.76 17.95
N THR A 6 -12.90 -3.56 17.37
CA THR A 6 -13.61 -3.37 16.09
C THR A 6 -12.74 -2.71 15.03
N LEU A 7 -13.03 -3.02 13.77
CA LEU A 7 -12.49 -2.36 12.58
C LEU A 7 -13.64 -1.94 11.66
N THR A 8 -13.64 -0.70 11.18
CA THR A 8 -14.47 -0.30 10.04
C THR A 8 -13.81 -0.81 8.76
N LEU A 9 -14.55 -1.61 7.98
CA LEU A 9 -14.04 -2.25 6.79
C LEU A 9 -14.52 -1.53 5.54
N LEU A 10 -13.58 -1.19 4.66
CA LEU A 10 -13.86 -0.92 3.25
C LEU A 10 -13.54 -2.20 2.47
N PRO A 11 -14.56 -3.00 2.09
CA PRO A 11 -14.31 -4.32 1.52
C PRO A 11 -13.74 -4.23 0.11
N VAL A 12 -12.69 -5.00 -0.14
CA VAL A 12 -12.16 -5.31 -1.48
C VAL A 12 -12.09 -6.83 -1.56
N ALA A 13 -12.64 -7.42 -2.63
CA ALA A 13 -12.76 -8.87 -2.73
C ALA A 13 -11.43 -9.51 -3.16
N LEU A 14 -11.09 -10.64 -2.55
CA LEU A 14 -10.00 -11.50 -3.01
C LEU A 14 -10.36 -12.14 -4.35
N ARG A 15 -9.35 -12.51 -5.14
CA ARG A 15 -9.52 -13.28 -6.37
C ARG A 15 -9.40 -14.78 -6.15
N GLU A 16 -8.69 -15.18 -5.10
CA GLU A 16 -8.48 -16.57 -4.70
C GLU A 16 -8.44 -16.70 -3.17
N SER A 17 -8.72 -17.90 -2.64
CA SER A 17 -8.58 -18.19 -1.21
C SER A 17 -7.15 -17.96 -0.72
N VAL A 18 -7.00 -17.42 0.50
CA VAL A 18 -5.70 -17.16 1.12
C VAL A 18 -5.32 -18.29 2.07
N THR A 19 -4.10 -18.79 1.94
CA THR A 19 -3.45 -19.68 2.93
C THR A 19 -2.24 -18.98 3.53
N ALA A 20 -2.16 -18.91 4.86
CA ALA A 20 -1.08 -18.21 5.54
C ALA A 20 0.31 -18.77 5.15
N GLY A 21 1.24 -17.88 4.79
CA GLY A 21 2.60 -18.24 4.37
C GLY A 21 2.71 -18.72 2.91
N GLN A 22 1.62 -18.76 2.15
CA GLN A 22 1.60 -19.17 0.74
C GLN A 22 1.16 -18.00 -0.14
N LEU A 23 1.97 -17.67 -1.15
CA LEU A 23 1.66 -16.62 -2.12
C LEU A 23 0.68 -17.15 -3.18
N ALA A 24 -0.34 -16.37 -3.53
CA ALA A 24 -1.28 -16.64 -4.61
C ALA A 24 -1.22 -15.52 -5.64
N ILE A 25 -0.84 -15.85 -6.87
CA ILE A 25 -0.58 -14.88 -7.96
C ILE A 25 -1.83 -14.04 -8.24
N GLU A 26 -3.01 -14.66 -8.30
CA GLU A 26 -4.27 -13.96 -8.57
C GLU A 26 -4.59 -12.86 -7.56
N ASN A 27 -4.15 -13.03 -6.30
CA ASN A 27 -4.34 -12.02 -5.26
C ASN A 27 -3.35 -10.84 -5.36
N GLY A 28 -2.39 -10.86 -6.30
CA GLY A 28 -1.58 -9.68 -6.65
C GLY A 28 -2.45 -8.49 -7.08
N HIS A 29 -3.53 -8.76 -7.84
CA HIS A 29 -4.50 -7.73 -8.23
C HIS A 29 -5.26 -7.16 -7.04
N TYR A 30 -5.66 -8.01 -6.08
CA TYR A 30 -6.32 -7.57 -4.86
C TYR A 30 -5.43 -6.59 -4.08
N VAL A 31 -4.14 -6.90 -3.93
CA VAL A 31 -3.20 -6.02 -3.23
C VAL A 31 -3.15 -4.65 -3.90
N VAL A 32 -2.96 -4.61 -5.22
CA VAL A 32 -2.87 -3.33 -5.97
C VAL A 32 -4.19 -2.55 -5.92
N GLU A 33 -5.33 -3.23 -5.96
CA GLU A 33 -6.66 -2.59 -5.85
C GLU A 33 -6.85 -1.91 -4.48
N THR A 34 -6.42 -2.55 -3.39
CA THR A 34 -6.48 -1.93 -2.05
C THR A 34 -5.61 -0.68 -1.95
N LEU A 35 -4.40 -0.71 -2.54
CA LEU A 35 -3.50 0.45 -2.58
C LEU A 35 -4.09 1.59 -3.41
N ALA A 36 -4.66 1.28 -4.59
CA ALA A 36 -5.31 2.24 -5.45
C ALA A 36 -6.48 2.93 -4.73
N ARG A 37 -7.38 2.15 -4.14
CA ARG A 37 -8.56 2.67 -3.45
C ARG A 37 -8.21 3.53 -2.24
N ALA A 38 -7.21 3.11 -1.47
CA ALA A 38 -6.76 3.85 -0.30
C ALA A 38 -6.07 5.16 -0.68
N CYS A 39 -5.26 5.15 -1.75
CA CYS A 39 -4.64 6.35 -2.32
C CYS A 39 -5.71 7.35 -2.79
N ASP A 40 -6.68 6.89 -3.60
CA ASP A 40 -7.74 7.76 -4.13
C ASP A 40 -8.60 8.36 -3.02
N GLY A 41 -8.90 7.60 -1.97
CA GLY A 41 -9.63 8.12 -0.82
C GLY A 41 -8.87 9.22 -0.08
N CYS A 42 -7.55 9.12 0.03
CA CYS A 42 -6.73 10.21 0.58
C CYS A 42 -6.70 11.43 -0.34
N LEU A 43 -6.55 11.22 -1.65
CA LEU A 43 -6.53 12.31 -2.65
C LEU A 43 -7.86 13.09 -2.68
N ASN A 44 -8.98 12.39 -2.49
CA ASN A 44 -10.32 12.97 -2.48
C ASN A 44 -10.73 13.54 -1.10
N GLY A 45 -9.86 13.47 -0.10
CA GLY A 45 -10.15 13.94 1.26
C GLY A 45 -11.13 13.06 2.04
N GLU A 46 -11.44 11.86 1.55
CA GLU A 46 -12.26 10.87 2.26
C GLU A 46 -11.50 10.32 3.49
N PHE A 47 -10.18 10.16 3.36
CA PHE A 47 -9.30 9.70 4.43
C PHE A 47 -8.25 10.75 4.78
N ALA A 48 -8.00 10.93 6.08
CA ALA A 48 -7.02 11.93 6.55
C ALA A 48 -5.56 11.48 6.40
N ALA A 49 -5.30 10.17 6.35
CA ALA A 49 -3.97 9.60 6.22
C ALA A 49 -4.04 8.14 5.73
N LEU A 50 -2.92 7.63 5.22
CA LEU A 50 -2.76 6.24 4.80
C LEU A 50 -1.62 5.57 5.57
N ILE A 51 -1.93 4.40 6.14
CA ILE A 51 -0.95 3.52 6.79
C ILE A 51 -0.97 2.20 6.03
N THR A 52 0.20 1.72 5.59
CA THR A 52 0.33 0.50 4.78
C THR A 52 0.90 -0.65 5.59
N GLY A 53 0.34 -1.84 5.41
CA GLY A 53 0.98 -3.10 5.79
C GLY A 53 2.05 -3.50 4.77
N PRO A 54 2.86 -4.54 5.05
CA PRO A 54 3.83 -5.04 4.09
C PRO A 54 3.15 -5.67 2.87
N VAL A 55 3.76 -5.50 1.69
CA VAL A 55 3.35 -6.15 0.43
C VAL A 55 4.54 -6.88 -0.20
N HIS A 56 4.28 -7.90 -1.00
CA HIS A 56 5.33 -8.70 -1.64
C HIS A 56 5.43 -8.37 -3.13
N LYS A 57 6.48 -7.63 -3.54
CA LYS A 57 6.63 -7.21 -4.95
C LYS A 57 6.68 -8.36 -5.95
N GLY A 58 7.27 -9.51 -5.59
CA GLY A 58 7.40 -10.67 -6.48
C GLY A 58 6.05 -11.15 -7.01
N VAL A 59 5.16 -11.64 -6.12
CA VAL A 59 3.81 -12.08 -6.50
C VAL A 59 2.97 -11.04 -7.25
N ILE A 60 3.17 -9.74 -7.00
CA ILE A 60 2.48 -8.68 -7.75
C ILE A 60 3.00 -8.61 -9.20
N ASN A 61 4.32 -8.65 -9.38
CA ASN A 61 4.93 -8.68 -10.72
C ASN A 61 4.63 -9.99 -11.46
N ASP A 62 4.62 -11.13 -10.75
CA ASP A 62 4.26 -12.44 -11.32
C ASP A 62 2.80 -12.46 -11.80
N ALA A 63 1.92 -11.64 -11.21
CA ALA A 63 0.54 -11.40 -11.67
C ALA A 63 0.47 -10.49 -12.92
N GLY A 64 1.61 -10.12 -13.50
CA GLY A 64 1.70 -9.26 -14.67
C GLY A 64 1.46 -7.78 -14.37
N ILE A 65 1.58 -7.34 -13.11
CA ILE A 65 1.39 -5.95 -12.70
C ILE A 65 2.75 -5.32 -12.39
N PRO A 66 3.22 -4.33 -13.16
CA PRO A 66 4.46 -3.63 -12.85
C PRO A 66 4.40 -2.98 -11.46
N PHE A 67 5.28 -3.40 -10.55
CA PHE A 67 5.28 -2.87 -9.19
C PHE A 67 6.68 -2.87 -8.58
N THR A 68 7.19 -1.68 -8.26
CA THR A 68 8.50 -1.50 -7.60
C THR A 68 8.34 -1.49 -6.07
N GLY A 69 7.39 -0.71 -5.57
CA GLY A 69 7.16 -0.46 -4.15
C GLY A 69 5.99 0.48 -3.92
N HIS A 70 5.61 0.65 -2.65
CA HIS A 70 4.55 1.57 -2.25
C HIS A 70 4.86 3.02 -2.66
N THR A 71 6.10 3.45 -2.44
CA THR A 71 6.53 4.83 -2.66
C THR A 71 6.34 5.23 -4.12
N GLU A 72 6.81 4.40 -5.05
CA GLU A 72 6.69 4.64 -6.49
C GLU A 72 5.22 4.54 -6.94
N PHE A 73 4.47 3.56 -6.43
CA PHE A 73 3.04 3.42 -6.75
C PHE A 73 2.24 4.66 -6.35
N PHE A 74 2.45 5.20 -5.14
CA PHE A 74 1.75 6.39 -4.68
C PHE A 74 2.28 7.67 -5.36
N GLU A 75 3.58 7.77 -5.63
CA GLU A 75 4.14 8.90 -6.38
C GLU A 75 3.47 9.04 -7.75
N GLU A 76 3.40 7.94 -8.51
CA GLU A 76 2.77 7.90 -9.83
C GLU A 76 1.28 8.23 -9.73
N ARG A 77 0.54 7.54 -8.86
CA ARG A 77 -0.93 7.69 -8.78
C ARG A 77 -1.37 9.06 -8.26
N SER A 78 -0.61 9.64 -7.33
CA SER A 78 -0.87 10.99 -6.81
C SER A 78 -0.36 12.10 -7.72
N GLN A 79 0.35 11.76 -8.80
CA GLN A 79 1.04 12.71 -9.67
C GLN A 79 2.02 13.61 -8.91
N ALA A 80 2.58 13.11 -7.80
CA ALA A 80 3.61 13.81 -7.07
C ALA A 80 4.85 13.92 -7.96
N LYS A 81 5.41 15.13 -8.08
CA LYS A 81 6.61 15.35 -8.91
C LYS A 81 7.86 14.67 -8.35
N LYS A 82 7.91 14.51 -7.03
CA LYS A 82 9.02 13.92 -6.30
C LYS A 82 8.57 13.51 -4.90
N VAL A 83 8.97 12.32 -4.47
CA VAL A 83 8.84 11.85 -3.09
C VAL A 83 10.20 11.74 -2.39
N VAL A 84 10.18 11.71 -1.06
CA VAL A 84 11.36 11.50 -0.21
C VAL A 84 11.02 10.42 0.81
N MET A 85 11.86 9.39 0.87
CA MET A 85 11.74 8.35 1.89
C MET A 85 12.37 8.83 3.20
N MET A 86 11.67 8.63 4.31
CA MET A 86 12.17 8.92 5.65
C MET A 86 11.88 7.75 6.59
N LEU A 87 12.87 7.36 7.37
CA LEU A 87 12.73 6.48 8.52
C LEU A 87 12.76 7.32 9.79
N ALA A 88 11.86 7.02 10.73
CA ALA A 88 11.73 7.81 11.96
C ALA A 88 11.49 6.94 13.19
N THR A 89 12.09 7.37 14.30
CA THR A 89 11.76 6.98 15.68
C THR A 89 11.30 8.23 16.44
N GLU A 90 11.03 8.11 17.75
CA GLU A 90 10.70 9.26 18.58
C GLU A 90 11.85 10.30 18.62
N GLU A 91 13.10 9.84 18.57
CA GLU A 91 14.29 10.68 18.78
C GLU A 91 15.05 11.02 17.48
N LEU A 92 14.90 10.21 16.42
CA LEU A 92 15.71 10.33 15.20
C LEU A 92 14.84 10.29 13.94
N ARG A 93 15.17 11.15 12.97
CA ARG A 93 14.59 11.15 11.63
C ARG A 93 15.71 11.14 10.59
N VAL A 94 15.67 10.18 9.67
CA VAL A 94 16.65 10.03 8.59
C VAL A 94 15.94 10.04 7.25
N ALA A 95 16.17 11.09 6.47
CA ALA A 95 15.72 11.18 5.08
C ALA A 95 16.79 10.63 4.13
N LEU A 96 16.36 9.90 3.10
CA LEU A 96 17.25 9.31 2.11
C LEU A 96 17.22 10.15 0.82
N ALA A 97 18.39 10.62 0.38
CA ALA A 97 18.50 11.41 -0.86
C ALA A 97 18.19 10.58 -2.11
N THR A 98 18.44 9.28 -2.06
CA THR A 98 18.13 8.28 -3.08
C THR A 98 17.55 7.03 -2.41
N THR A 99 16.54 6.43 -3.03
CA THR A 99 16.02 5.10 -2.68
C THR A 99 16.77 4.00 -3.47
N HIS A 100 16.37 2.74 -3.27
CA HIS A 100 16.96 1.58 -3.96
C HIS A 100 16.33 1.37 -5.34
#